data_AF-A0A7W2M8U2-F1
#
_entry.id   AF-A0A7W2M8U2-F1
#
_cell.length_a   1.000
_cell.length_b   1.000
_cell.length_c   1.000
_cell.angle_alpha   90.00
_cell.angle_beta   90.00
_cell.angle_gamma   90.00
#
_symmetry.space_group_name_H-M   'P 1'
#
loop_
_entity.id
_entity.type
_entity.pdbx_description
1 polymer ?
#
loop_
_entity_poly.entity_id
_entity_poly.type
_entity_poly.pdbx_seq_one_letter_code
_entity_poly.pdbx_strand_id
1 'polypeptide(L)'
;LHALLFRKWLNRVKGRDWYDLEWYIKKGIPLDVNHFLTRAKDTNDWPDDTISKEQIIALLDTKIDSVSFNRIKEDVIKFIPNDDVLNIWSPKYFKDLIRKIKFETT
;
A
#
# COMPACT_ATOMS: atom_id res chain seq x y z
N LEU A 1 -0.94 2.49 -5.70
CA LEU A 1 -1.33 2.89 -4.34
C LEU A 1 -2.85 3.01 -4.14
N HIS A 2 -3.58 3.76 -5.00
CA HIS A 2 -5.05 3.92 -4.93
C HIS A 2 -5.80 2.60 -4.67
N ALA A 3 -5.53 1.58 -5.50
CA ALA A 3 -6.11 0.24 -5.36
C ALA A 3 -5.89 -0.40 -3.98
N LEU A 4 -4.72 -0.22 -3.37
CA LEU A 4 -4.41 -0.79 -2.05
C LEU A 4 -5.23 -0.10 -0.95
N LEU A 5 -5.37 1.22 -1.03
CA LEU A 5 -6.04 2.03 -0.01
C LEU A 5 -7.56 1.92 -0.12
N PHE A 6 -8.10 2.16 -1.32
CA PHE A 6 -9.52 2.49 -1.47
C PHE A 6 -10.38 1.43 -2.15
N ARG A 7 -9.78 0.33 -2.64
CA ARG A 7 -10.59 -0.72 -3.25
C ARG A 7 -11.51 -1.35 -2.20
N LYS A 8 -12.82 -1.27 -2.46
CA LYS A 8 -13.89 -1.79 -1.60
C LYS A 8 -13.94 -3.32 -1.69
N TRP A 9 -13.19 -3.98 -0.81
CA TRP A 9 -13.39 -5.41 -0.53
C TRP A 9 -13.91 -5.55 0.88
N LEU A 10 -15.09 -6.16 1.05
CA LEU A 10 -15.69 -6.41 2.36
C LEU A 10 -14.75 -7.23 3.26
N ASN A 11 -14.52 -8.49 2.87
CA ASN A 11 -13.78 -9.46 3.68
C ASN A 11 -12.49 -9.96 3.01
N ARG A 12 -12.23 -9.54 1.76
CA ARG A 12 -11.11 -10.03 0.96
C ARG A 12 -9.94 -9.07 1.04
N VAL A 13 -8.76 -9.61 1.33
CA VAL A 13 -7.48 -8.92 1.14
C VAL A 13 -6.91 -9.28 -0.22
N LYS A 14 -6.14 -8.38 -0.82
CA LYS A 14 -5.42 -8.64 -2.08
C LYS A 14 -3.93 -8.56 -1.82
N GLY A 15 -3.30 -9.70 -1.62
CA GLY A 15 -1.91 -9.81 -1.21
C GLY A 15 -0.92 -9.28 -2.26
N ARG A 16 -1.26 -9.38 -3.55
CA ARG A 16 -0.43 -8.81 -4.62
C ARG A 16 -0.21 -7.30 -4.52
N ASP A 17 -1.22 -6.53 -4.08
CA ASP A 17 -1.07 -5.08 -3.92
C ASP A 17 -0.03 -4.74 -2.82
N TRP A 18 0.07 -5.58 -1.78
CA TRP A 18 1.07 -5.45 -0.71
C TRP A 18 2.47 -5.83 -1.19
N TYR A 19 2.57 -6.86 -2.03
CA TYR A 19 3.81 -7.27 -2.66
C TYR A 19 4.37 -6.17 -3.56
N ASP A 20 3.51 -5.59 -4.41
CA ASP A 20 3.87 -4.50 -5.30
C ASP A 20 4.30 -3.26 -4.50
N LEU A 21 3.57 -2.91 -3.43
CA LEU A 21 3.95 -1.81 -2.52
C LEU A 21 5.35 -2.02 -1.96
N GLU A 22 5.64 -3.21 -1.41
CA GLU A 22 6.97 -3.53 -0.88
C GLU A 22 8.05 -3.42 -1.95
N TRP A 23 7.78 -3.95 -3.15
CA TRP A 23 8.70 -3.89 -4.27
C TRP A 23 9.03 -2.45 -4.68
N TYR A 24 8.02 -1.59 -4.87
CA TYR A 24 8.22 -0.19 -5.24
C TYR A 24 9.06 0.56 -4.20
N ILE A 25 8.78 0.36 -2.91
CA ILE A 25 9.53 0.99 -1.81
C ILE A 25 10.97 0.49 -1.77
N LYS A 26 11.19 -0.83 -1.84
CA LYS A 26 12.54 -1.42 -1.85
C LYS A 26 13.37 -0.98 -3.05
N LYS A 27 12.74 -0.74 -4.19
CA LYS A 27 13.39 -0.16 -5.38
C LYS A 27 13.61 1.34 -5.30
N GLY A 28 13.06 2.00 -4.27
CA GLY A 28 13.17 3.45 -4.09
C GLY A 28 12.52 4.21 -5.24
N ILE A 29 11.49 3.63 -5.86
CA ILE A 29 10.72 4.30 -6.92
C ILE A 29 9.83 5.35 -6.25
N PRO A 30 9.93 6.64 -6.65
CA PRO A 30 9.11 7.68 -6.09
C PRO A 30 7.62 7.46 -6.38
N LEU A 31 6.77 7.78 -5.40
CA LEU A 31 5.33 7.86 -5.59
C LEU A 31 4.99 9.16 -6.32
N ASP A 32 4.34 9.02 -7.47
CA ASP A 32 3.63 10.10 -8.15
C ASP A 32 2.34 10.42 -7.38
N VAL A 33 2.38 11.53 -6.63
CA VAL A 33 1.27 12.01 -5.80
C VAL A 33 0.13 12.55 -6.68
N ASN A 34 0.45 13.17 -7.81
CA ASN A 34 -0.55 13.75 -8.70
C ASN A 34 -1.39 12.65 -9.35
N HIS A 35 -0.74 11.60 -9.85
CA HIS A 35 -1.43 10.45 -10.39
C HIS A 35 -2.26 9.72 -9.33
N PHE A 36 -1.71 9.53 -8.13
CA PHE A 36 -2.46 8.95 -7.02
C PHE A 36 -3.72 9.76 -6.69
N LEU A 37 -3.59 11.08 -6.55
CA LEU A 37 -4.69 11.99 -6.25
C LEU A 37 -5.75 11.99 -7.37
N THR A 38 -5.31 12.01 -8.63
CA THR A 38 -6.21 11.93 -9.80
C THR A 38 -7.10 10.70 -9.69
N ARG A 39 -6.51 9.52 -9.43
CA ARG A 39 -7.28 8.27 -9.29
C ARG A 39 -8.20 8.26 -8.07
N ALA A 40 -7.78 8.87 -6.96
CA ALA A 40 -8.62 9.00 -5.77
C ALA A 40 -9.82 9.93 -6.00
N LYS A 41 -9.64 11.01 -6.77
CA LYS A 41 -10.73 11.92 -7.16
C LYS A 41 -11.68 11.26 -8.16
N ASP A 42 -11.17 10.55 -9.18
CA ASP A 42 -11.99 9.85 -10.19
C ASP A 42 -12.97 8.84 -9.57
N THR A 43 -12.63 8.32 -8.40
CA THR A 43 -13.41 7.32 -7.65
C THR A 43 -14.14 7.89 -6.44
N ASN A 44 -14.04 9.21 -6.23
CA ASN A 44 -14.63 9.95 -5.11
C ASN A 44 -14.20 9.39 -3.73
N ASP A 45 -12.99 8.83 -3.66
CA ASP A 45 -12.37 8.27 -2.46
C ASP A 45 -11.57 9.32 -1.66
N TRP A 46 -11.31 10.49 -2.26
CA TRP A 46 -10.67 11.63 -1.61
C TRP A 46 -11.42 12.93 -1.94
N PRO A 47 -11.92 13.68 -0.94
CA PRO A 47 -12.78 14.84 -1.18
C PRO A 47 -12.01 16.12 -1.51
N ASP A 48 -10.74 16.23 -1.11
CA ASP A 48 -9.98 17.47 -1.23
C ASP A 48 -9.23 17.55 -2.56
N ASP A 49 -8.93 18.78 -3.00
CA ASP A 49 -8.16 19.03 -4.22
C ASP A 49 -6.65 18.79 -4.06
N THR A 50 -6.19 18.51 -2.84
CA THR A 50 -4.79 18.24 -2.54
C THR A 50 -4.68 17.09 -1.54
N ILE A 51 -3.52 16.44 -1.52
CA ILE A 51 -3.18 15.48 -0.47
C ILE A 51 -1.70 15.61 -0.10
N SER A 52 -1.41 15.67 1.20
CA SER A 52 -0.05 15.75 1.71
C SER A 52 0.60 14.36 1.81
N LYS A 53 1.93 14.35 1.87
CA LYS A 53 2.71 13.11 2.07
C LYS A 53 2.32 12.44 3.40
N GLU A 54 2.12 13.24 4.43
CA GLU A 54 1.74 12.81 5.78
C GLU A 54 0.34 12.17 5.77
N GLN A 55 -0.61 12.74 5.02
CA GLN A 55 -1.94 12.15 4.85
C GLN A 55 -1.88 10.79 4.15
N ILE A 56 -1.05 10.64 3.10
CA ILE A 56 -0.83 9.34 2.43
C ILE A 56 -0.24 8.31 3.41
N ILE A 57 0.75 8.71 4.21
CA ILE A 57 1.35 7.83 5.23
C ILE A 57 0.32 7.44 6.30
N ALA A 58 -0.52 8.38 6.76
CA ALA A 58 -1.57 8.09 7.73
C ALA A 58 -2.64 7.12 7.19
N LEU A 59 -3.02 7.27 5.91
CA LEU A 59 -3.93 6.33 5.23
C LEU A 59 -3.33 4.92 5.17
N LEU A 60 -2.03 4.81 4.87
CA LEU A 60 -1.34 3.53 4.84
C LEU A 60 -1.22 2.90 6.23
N ASP A 61 -0.88 3.69 7.25
CA ASP A 61 -0.79 3.20 8.64
C ASP A 61 -2.15 2.65 9.11
N THR A 62 -3.23 3.41 8.87
CA THR A 62 -4.60 2.96 9.14
C THR A 62 -4.95 1.69 8.37
N LYS A 63 -4.54 1.61 7.10
CA LYS A 63 -4.78 0.42 6.28
C LYS A 63 -4.05 -0.80 6.82
N ILE A 64 -2.80 -0.64 7.25
CA ILE A 64 -1.99 -1.70 7.87
C ILE A 64 -2.67 -2.25 9.13
N ASP A 65 -3.23 -1.38 9.97
CA ASP A 65 -3.92 -1.80 11.19
C ASP A 65 -5.28 -2.47 10.91
N SER A 66 -5.90 -2.19 9.77
CA SER A 66 -7.22 -2.72 9.41
C SER A 66 -7.22 -4.14 8.80
N VAL A 67 -6.05 -4.69 8.44
CA VAL A 67 -5.94 -5.94 7.67
C VAL A 67 -5.29 -7.09 8.44
N SER A 68 -5.64 -8.33 8.06
CA SER A 68 -4.95 -9.53 8.54
C SER A 68 -3.76 -9.85 7.64
N PHE A 69 -2.54 -9.73 8.17
CA PHE A 69 -1.33 -10.11 7.44
C PHE A 69 -1.25 -11.62 7.15
N ASN A 70 -1.87 -12.47 7.96
CA ASN A 70 -1.96 -13.90 7.67
C ASN A 70 -2.76 -14.14 6.39
N ARG A 71 -3.93 -13.50 6.25
CA ARG A 71 -4.74 -13.57 5.03
C ARG A 71 -4.03 -12.97 3.81
N ILE A 72 -3.24 -11.92 4.00
CA ILE A 72 -2.44 -11.31 2.94
C ILE A 72 -1.40 -12.30 2.42
N LYS A 73 -0.69 -12.99 3.32
CA LYS A 73 0.27 -14.04 2.99
C LYS A 73 -0.41 -15.19 2.24
N GLU A 74 -1.53 -15.68 2.74
CA GLU A 74 -2.32 -16.75 2.11
C GLU A 74 -2.81 -16.41 0.69
N ASP A 75 -3.13 -15.13 0.41
CA ASP A 75 -3.54 -14.69 -0.94
C ASP A 75 -2.33 -14.60 -1.89
N VAL A 76 -1.19 -14.08 -1.44
CA VAL A 76 -0.03 -13.82 -2.32
C VAL A 76 0.86 -15.05 -2.57
N ILE A 77 0.93 -15.99 -1.62
CA ILE A 77 1.85 -17.14 -1.68
C ILE A 77 1.73 -17.95 -2.98
N LYS A 78 0.53 -18.01 -3.56
CA LYS A 78 0.23 -18.74 -4.80
C LYS A 78 0.84 -18.12 -6.05
N PHE A 79 1.36 -16.90 -5.95
CA PHE A 79 1.83 -16.10 -7.09
C PHE A 79 3.32 -15.82 -7.06
N ILE A 80 4.05 -16.29 -6.04
CA ILE A 80 5.48 -16.04 -5.88
C ILE A 80 6.25 -17.36 -5.83
N PRO A 81 7.46 -17.41 -6.42
CA PRO A 81 8.25 -18.64 -6.50
C PRO A 81 8.95 -19.00 -5.18
N ASN A 82 9.27 -18.01 -4.35
CA ASN A 82 9.89 -18.19 -3.04
C ASN A 82 9.04 -17.46 -2.00
N ASP A 83 8.43 -18.21 -1.10
CA ASP A 83 7.54 -17.72 -0.04
C ASP A 83 8.27 -17.28 1.22
N ASP A 84 9.56 -17.60 1.39
CA ASP A 84 10.38 -17.15 2.52
C ASP A 84 10.43 -15.62 2.63
N VAL A 85 10.28 -14.92 1.50
CA VAL A 85 10.22 -13.45 1.47
C VAL A 85 9.05 -12.89 2.29
N LEU A 86 8.01 -13.69 2.53
CA LEU A 86 6.84 -13.33 3.32
C LEU A 86 7.06 -13.54 4.82
N ASN A 87 8.12 -14.22 5.26
CA ASN A 87 8.35 -14.52 6.68
C ASN A 87 8.44 -13.25 7.52
N ILE A 88 9.06 -12.20 6.98
CA ILE A 88 9.21 -10.90 7.64
C ILE A 88 7.93 -10.04 7.62
N TRP A 89 6.95 -10.38 6.78
CA TRP A 89 5.75 -9.57 6.64
C TRP A 89 4.93 -9.58 7.93
N SER A 90 4.74 -8.39 8.48
CA SER A 90 3.99 -8.11 9.70
C SER A 90 3.51 -6.66 9.68
N PRO A 91 2.52 -6.28 10.52
CA PRO A 91 2.13 -4.88 10.65
C PRO A 91 3.33 -3.98 10.95
N LYS A 92 4.18 -4.38 11.92
CA LYS A 92 5.39 -3.64 12.30
C LYS A 92 6.34 -3.44 11.12
N TYR A 93 6.60 -4.51 10.35
CA TYR A 93 7.44 -4.44 9.16
C TYR A 93 6.92 -3.41 8.16
N PHE A 94 5.62 -3.44 7.85
CA PHE A 94 5.04 -2.50 6.89
C PHE A 94 4.98 -1.07 7.41
N LYS A 95 4.74 -0.83 8.70
CA LYS A 95 4.82 0.51 9.30
C LYS A 95 6.22 1.11 9.17
N ASP A 96 7.26 0.31 9.37
CA ASP A 96 8.64 0.76 9.19
C ASP A 96 9.00 0.93 7.71
N LEU A 97 8.39 0.13 6.82
CA LEU A 97 8.61 0.18 5.38
C LEU A 97 7.98 1.43 4.73
N ILE A 98 6.74 1.79 5.07
CA ILE A 98 6.06 2.95 4.45
C ILE A 98 6.78 4.28 4.76
N ARG A 99 7.52 4.36 5.87
CA ARG A 99 8.38 5.51 6.21
C ARG A 99 9.54 5.71 5.23
N LYS A 100 9.85 4.70 4.41
CA LYS A 100 10.88 4.74 3.38
C LYS A 100 10.34 5.08 1.99
N ILE A 101 9.03 5.35 1.86
CA ILE A 101 8.45 5.82 0.60
C ILE A 101 9.16 7.10 0.18
N LYS A 102 9.67 7.11 -1.05
CA LYS A 102 10.08 8.34 -1.71
C LYS A 102 8.85 8.93 -2.39
N PHE A 103 8.74 10.24 -2.35
CA PHE A 103 7.72 10.98 -3.09
C PHE A 103 8.43 11.74 -4.19
N GLU A 104 7.80 11.87 -5.36
CA GLU A 104 8.34 12.74 -6.40
C GLU A 104 8.64 14.13 -5.83
N THR A 105 9.84 14.61 -6.13
CA THR A 105 10.21 15.99 -5.83
C THR A 105 9.56 16.83 -6.92
N THR A 106 8.56 17.62 -6.54
CA THR A 106 8.04 18.69 -7.41
C THR A 106 9.12 19.71 -7.65
#